data_AF-A0A956GSL8-F1
#
_entry.id   AF-A0A956GSL8-F1
#
_cell.length_a   1.000
_cell.length_b   1.000
_cell.length_c   1.000
_cell.angle_alpha   90.00
_cell.angle_beta   90.00
_cell.angle_gamma   90.00
#
_symmetry.space_group_name_H-M   'P 1'
#
loop_
_entity.id
_entity.type
_entity.pdbx_description
1 polymer ?
#
loop_
_entity_poly.entity_id
_entity_poly.type
_entity_poly.pdbx_seq_one_letter_code
_entity_poly.pdbx_strand_id
1 'polypeptide(L)'
;MLAVVVVGCLTFLAACTDGFGGRYHPDNYAMGAVHGPAMKSQAEDCRTCHGADLTGDSTDVGDAPSCDGCHDATGTNPTAWRTNCTFCHGGVDDDTGAPPRNVDGTDLVGPFPSHPTHVNGSDLAVAYDCVQCHVKAIDVLSPGHVFDDTPGEAENDFGAGLSPQGAFSSSDGSCSNLYCHGNGRSDNGTVTAMAPTMECSSCHASMTSGPSGWGGMSGAHALHLGALGVTCADCHTRVTSDGTQITAVALHVDGAREVDFSVGSFTWDAARQECTGACHSVQHNGFTWGGGGGGSVHPPGFAASNVHGPEFELQRQDCRGCHGDQLQGGSGPSCDSCHQQGWRTDCTYCHGGGLNDTGAPPRDLGSSNNNASQSFVAHTKHVTQGVAAAWDCVQCHVKPTDVMSLNHAFDTTPGVAENTFTAGLSPQTTYNGTGTCSNNYCHGNGRAANGTYTDGLGPVGCGSCHAGQNSGSTAWSTMSGDHRKHLNLGYKCGECHQTVSNAAGTAIIAPLLHVDGQKQVKFVATTITYNPATKRCTGPCHGEGHNETW
;
A
#
# COMPACT_ATOMS: atom_id res chain seq x y z
N MET A 1 9.67 -20.02 102.14
CA MET A 1 10.65 -21.12 101.97
C MET A 1 10.72 -21.38 100.48
N LEU A 2 11.75 -20.83 99.80
CA LEU A 2 12.78 -21.58 99.03
C LEU A 2 12.16 -22.61 98.06
N ALA A 3 12.36 -22.58 96.75
CA ALA A 3 13.55 -22.16 96.01
C ALA A 3 13.21 -21.70 94.59
N VAL A 4 13.92 -20.66 94.17
CA VAL A 4 14.13 -20.25 92.79
C VAL A 4 15.00 -21.33 92.12
N VAL A 5 14.51 -21.93 91.03
CA VAL A 5 15.38 -22.63 90.07
C VAL A 5 15.52 -21.71 88.87
N VAL A 6 16.62 -20.97 88.88
CA VAL A 6 17.18 -20.37 87.66
C VAL A 6 17.64 -21.54 86.79
N VAL A 7 16.95 -21.80 85.67
CA VAL A 7 17.58 -22.54 84.57
C VAL A 7 18.25 -21.49 83.71
N GLY A 8 19.58 -21.50 83.78
CA GLY A 8 20.45 -20.53 83.16
C GLY A 8 20.31 -20.53 81.64
N CYS A 9 20.36 -19.31 81.11
CA CYS A 9 20.77 -18.96 79.77
C CYS A 9 22.01 -19.79 79.39
N LEU A 10 21.81 -20.82 78.58
CA LEU A 10 22.87 -21.48 77.83
C LEU A 10 22.96 -20.75 76.49
N THR A 11 23.80 -19.73 76.48
CA THR A 11 24.50 -19.29 75.27
C THR A 11 25.23 -20.49 74.69
N PHE A 12 24.64 -21.12 73.69
CA PHE A 12 25.39 -21.97 72.77
C PHE A 12 25.24 -21.37 71.37
N LEU A 13 26.34 -20.78 70.89
CA LEU A 13 26.73 -20.92 69.50
C LEU A 13 26.88 -22.43 69.23
N ALA A 14 25.77 -23.14 69.07
CA ALA A 14 25.78 -24.41 68.38
C ALA A 14 25.63 -24.04 66.91
N ALA A 15 26.66 -24.29 66.11
CA ALA A 15 26.53 -24.27 64.67
C ALA A 15 25.29 -25.10 64.30
N CYS A 16 24.47 -24.62 63.37
CA CYS A 16 23.28 -25.30 62.87
C CYS A 16 23.63 -26.59 62.08
N THR A 17 24.56 -27.40 62.57
CA THR A 17 25.06 -28.62 61.91
C THR A 17 24.43 -29.88 62.48
N ASP A 18 23.85 -29.83 63.67
CA ASP A 18 23.33 -30.98 64.39
C ASP A 18 21.87 -30.69 64.79
N GLY A 19 20.93 -31.37 64.14
CA GLY A 19 19.55 -30.94 63.94
C GLY A 19 18.70 -30.62 65.18
N PHE A 20 17.79 -29.64 65.02
CA PHE A 20 16.59 -29.47 65.84
C PHE A 20 15.60 -30.63 65.62
N GLY A 21 15.99 -31.84 66.02
CA GLY A 21 15.08 -32.98 66.16
C GLY A 21 14.47 -32.99 67.56
N GLY A 22 13.15 -32.98 67.66
CA GLY A 22 12.47 -32.90 68.95
C GLY A 22 10.96 -32.94 68.88
N ARG A 23 10.31 -32.39 69.92
CA ARG A 23 8.86 -32.50 70.17
C ARG A 23 7.95 -32.06 69.01
N TYR A 24 8.43 -31.17 68.14
CA TYR A 24 7.62 -30.54 67.09
C TYR A 24 8.22 -30.63 65.67
N HIS A 25 9.50 -31.00 65.51
CA HIS A 25 10.16 -31.15 64.20
C HIS A 25 10.97 -32.46 64.14
N PRO A 26 11.07 -33.11 62.96
CA PRO A 26 11.88 -34.31 62.78
C PRO A 26 13.38 -34.04 62.91
N ASP A 27 14.17 -35.09 63.13
CA ASP A 27 15.63 -34.97 63.16
C ASP A 27 16.18 -34.29 61.89
N ASN A 28 17.20 -33.44 62.07
CA ASN A 28 17.86 -32.70 60.98
C ASN A 28 17.00 -31.63 60.28
N TYR A 29 15.92 -31.15 60.89
CA TYR A 29 15.05 -30.11 60.30
C TYR A 29 15.78 -28.81 59.90
N ALA A 30 16.93 -28.50 60.51
CA ALA A 30 17.76 -27.34 60.11
C ALA A 30 18.30 -27.44 58.67
N MET A 31 18.36 -28.64 58.08
CA MET A 31 18.80 -28.81 56.70
C MET A 31 17.69 -28.35 55.74
N GLY A 32 18.05 -27.52 54.75
CA GLY A 32 17.11 -27.03 53.73
C GLY A 32 16.36 -28.16 53.00
N ALA A 33 17.03 -29.29 52.73
CA ALA A 33 16.41 -30.47 52.12
C ALA A 33 15.32 -31.13 52.98
N VAL A 34 15.24 -30.81 54.28
CA VAL A 34 14.30 -31.39 55.23
C VAL A 34 13.15 -30.43 55.55
N HIS A 35 13.42 -29.15 55.84
CA HIS A 35 12.35 -28.17 56.08
C HIS A 35 11.82 -27.50 54.80
N GLY A 36 12.57 -27.49 53.70
CA GLY A 36 12.14 -26.95 52.41
C GLY A 36 10.83 -27.54 51.89
N PRO A 37 10.64 -28.88 51.90
CA PRO A 37 9.35 -29.49 51.56
C PRO A 37 8.18 -29.02 52.45
N ALA A 38 8.42 -28.81 53.75
CA ALA A 38 7.41 -28.30 54.67
C ALA A 38 7.06 -26.83 54.36
N MET A 39 8.07 -26.01 54.04
CA MET A 39 7.89 -24.63 53.60
C MET A 39 7.13 -24.55 52.26
N LYS A 40 7.46 -25.40 51.30
CA LYS A 40 6.80 -25.44 49.97
C LYS A 40 5.33 -25.84 50.07
N SER A 41 5.03 -26.87 50.87
CA SER A 41 3.67 -27.39 51.00
C SER A 41 2.77 -26.53 51.89
N GLN A 42 3.38 -25.67 52.74
CA GLN A 42 2.68 -24.87 53.76
C GLN A 42 1.67 -25.71 54.55
N ALA A 43 2.00 -26.97 54.85
CA ALA A 43 1.09 -27.87 55.56
C ALA A 43 0.67 -27.34 56.94
N GLU A 44 1.50 -26.46 57.52
CA GLU A 44 1.23 -25.70 58.74
C GLU A 44 1.74 -24.26 58.56
N ASP A 45 1.06 -23.29 59.18
CA ASP A 45 1.51 -21.90 59.18
C ASP A 45 2.59 -21.69 60.24
N CYS A 46 3.85 -21.66 59.81
CA CYS A 46 5.05 -21.46 60.63
C CYS A 46 4.96 -20.25 61.56
N ARG A 47 4.22 -19.20 61.17
CA ARG A 47 4.05 -17.96 61.94
C ARG A 47 3.34 -18.18 63.28
N THR A 48 2.57 -19.26 63.37
CA THR A 48 1.86 -19.66 64.61
C THR A 48 2.85 -20.03 65.73
N CYS A 49 4.02 -20.54 65.37
CA CYS A 49 5.04 -20.98 66.32
C CYS A 49 6.26 -20.05 66.34
N HIS A 50 6.63 -19.47 65.20
CA HIS A 50 7.85 -18.66 65.05
C HIS A 50 7.61 -17.15 65.07
N GLY A 51 6.39 -16.72 65.43
CA GLY A 51 5.96 -15.33 65.41
C GLY A 51 5.52 -14.87 64.02
N ALA A 52 4.66 -13.84 63.99
CA ALA A 52 4.08 -13.31 62.75
C ALA A 52 5.14 -12.85 61.72
N ASP A 53 6.31 -12.43 62.20
CA ASP A 53 7.43 -11.98 61.41
C ASP A 53 8.58 -13.01 61.32
N LEU A 54 8.39 -14.23 61.81
CA LEU A 54 9.41 -15.30 61.86
C LEU A 54 10.67 -14.95 62.67
N THR A 55 10.62 -13.90 63.52
CA THR A 55 11.76 -13.49 64.35
C THR A 55 11.86 -14.25 65.67
N GLY A 56 10.95 -15.20 65.91
CA GLY A 56 10.81 -15.96 67.16
C GLY A 56 9.72 -15.40 68.07
N ASP A 57 9.07 -16.27 68.84
CA ASP A 57 8.06 -15.89 69.85
C ASP A 57 8.55 -16.25 71.25
N SER A 58 8.32 -15.36 72.21
CA SER A 58 8.63 -15.53 73.64
C SER A 58 7.41 -15.90 74.49
N THR A 59 6.25 -16.14 73.87
CA THR A 59 4.99 -16.42 74.59
C THR A 59 4.54 -17.89 74.50
N ASP A 60 4.15 -18.44 75.66
CA ASP A 60 3.48 -19.70 76.05
C ASP A 60 3.79 -21.07 75.38
N VAL A 61 4.48 -21.15 74.24
CA VAL A 61 4.92 -22.42 73.60
C VAL A 61 6.41 -22.75 73.77
N GLY A 62 7.15 -21.88 74.48
CA GLY A 62 8.59 -22.00 74.71
C GLY A 62 9.38 -21.27 73.61
N ASP A 63 10.54 -20.70 73.97
CA ASP A 63 11.40 -19.85 73.12
C ASP A 63 11.56 -20.40 71.70
N ALA A 64 10.68 -20.01 70.78
CA ALA A 64 10.73 -20.50 69.42
C ALA A 64 11.89 -19.83 68.69
N PRO A 65 12.76 -20.60 67.99
CA PRO A 65 13.94 -20.05 67.37
C PRO A 65 13.57 -19.09 66.23
N SER A 66 14.33 -18.00 66.13
CA SER A 66 14.26 -17.03 65.04
C SER A 66 14.82 -17.62 63.75
N CYS A 67 14.12 -17.44 62.63
CA CYS A 67 14.65 -17.80 61.30
C CYS A 67 15.89 -16.96 60.96
N ASP A 68 15.96 -15.70 61.39
CA ASP A 68 17.10 -14.81 61.14
C ASP A 68 18.40 -15.34 61.76
N GLY A 69 18.30 -15.96 62.93
CA GLY A 69 19.44 -16.57 63.61
C GLY A 69 20.01 -17.79 62.88
N CYS A 70 19.19 -18.49 62.09
CA CYS A 70 19.62 -19.66 61.31
C CYS A 70 20.07 -19.27 59.89
N HIS A 71 19.46 -18.24 59.30
CA HIS A 71 19.74 -17.77 57.94
C HIS A 71 20.70 -16.56 57.87
N ASP A 72 21.52 -16.36 58.90
CA ASP A 72 22.59 -15.35 58.90
C ASP A 72 23.77 -15.80 58.00
N ALA A 73 23.59 -15.64 56.68
CA ALA A 73 24.48 -16.16 55.66
C ALA A 73 25.93 -15.61 55.70
N THR A 74 26.19 -14.51 56.41
CA THR A 74 27.52 -13.86 56.46
C THR A 74 27.92 -13.29 57.82
N GLY A 75 27.07 -13.33 58.85
CA GLY A 75 27.33 -12.72 60.16
C GLY A 75 27.16 -11.19 60.18
N THR A 76 26.75 -10.58 59.06
CA THR A 76 26.72 -9.11 58.88
C THR A 76 25.36 -8.55 58.52
N ASN A 77 24.42 -9.36 58.03
CA ASN A 77 23.04 -8.95 57.76
C ASN A 77 22.07 -10.16 57.91
N PRO A 78 21.63 -10.46 59.14
CA PRO A 78 20.81 -11.63 59.45
C PRO A 78 19.41 -11.60 58.82
N THR A 79 18.97 -10.46 58.26
CA THR A 79 17.67 -10.31 57.60
C THR A 79 17.74 -10.41 56.07
N ALA A 80 18.93 -10.51 55.47
CA ALA A 80 19.12 -10.45 54.02
C ALA A 80 18.40 -11.57 53.26
N TRP A 81 18.25 -12.75 53.88
CA TRP A 81 17.56 -13.91 53.29
C TRP A 81 16.10 -13.62 52.94
N ARG A 82 15.46 -12.68 53.66
CA ARG A 82 14.03 -12.36 53.49
C ARG A 82 13.74 -11.68 52.15
N THR A 83 14.67 -10.85 51.66
CA THR A 83 14.51 -10.05 50.44
C THR A 83 15.38 -10.51 49.28
N ASN A 84 16.32 -11.42 49.53
CA ASN A 84 17.22 -11.94 48.50
C ASN A 84 16.59 -13.18 47.84
N CYS A 85 15.80 -12.99 46.78
CA CYS A 85 15.06 -14.08 46.14
C CYS A 85 15.96 -15.26 45.71
N THR A 86 17.17 -14.97 45.22
CA THR A 86 18.12 -16.01 44.78
C THR A 86 18.72 -16.83 45.92
N PHE A 87 18.55 -16.38 47.17
CA PHE A 87 18.92 -17.15 48.35
C PHE A 87 18.07 -18.43 48.49
N CYS A 88 16.74 -18.30 48.34
CA CYS A 88 15.80 -19.43 48.44
C CYS A 88 15.59 -20.11 47.10
N HIS A 89 15.42 -19.32 46.05
CA HIS A 89 15.02 -19.84 44.75
C HIS A 89 16.20 -20.15 43.85
N GLY A 90 17.31 -19.42 43.93
CA GLY A 90 18.35 -19.45 42.88
C GLY A 90 17.74 -19.39 41.47
N GLY A 91 18.48 -19.79 40.44
CA GLY A 91 17.88 -20.13 39.15
C GLY A 91 18.22 -21.55 38.72
N VAL A 92 17.34 -22.14 37.90
CA VAL A 92 17.61 -23.46 37.30
C VAL A 92 18.69 -23.34 36.22
N ASP A 93 18.61 -22.27 35.41
CA ASP A 93 19.42 -22.07 34.22
C ASP A 93 20.61 -21.10 34.42
N ASP A 94 20.41 -20.04 35.23
CA ASP A 94 21.44 -19.04 35.56
C ASP A 94 21.22 -18.46 36.97
N ASP A 95 22.05 -17.49 37.38
CA ASP A 95 21.97 -16.88 38.71
C ASP A 95 20.88 -15.80 38.85
N THR A 96 20.01 -15.60 37.85
CA THR A 96 19.03 -14.49 37.84
C THR A 96 17.85 -14.70 38.79
N GLY A 97 17.58 -15.95 39.20
CA GLY A 97 16.36 -16.26 39.92
C GLY A 97 15.22 -16.84 39.07
N ALA A 98 15.39 -16.89 37.74
CA ALA A 98 14.30 -17.19 36.79
C ALA A 98 14.73 -18.20 35.70
N PRO A 99 14.09 -19.39 35.61
CA PRO A 99 13.01 -19.85 36.48
C PRO A 99 13.55 -20.15 37.90
N PRO A 100 12.76 -19.91 38.95
CA PRO A 100 13.16 -20.22 40.32
C PRO A 100 13.30 -21.74 40.50
N ARG A 101 14.25 -22.21 41.32
CA ARG A 101 14.19 -23.58 41.86
C ARG A 101 13.16 -23.63 42.99
N ASN A 102 12.64 -24.83 43.25
CA ASN A 102 11.83 -25.05 44.44
C ASN A 102 12.71 -25.02 45.69
N VAL A 103 12.14 -24.51 46.79
CA VAL A 103 12.81 -24.49 48.10
C VAL A 103 13.04 -25.89 48.69
N ASP A 104 12.43 -26.93 48.12
CA ASP A 104 12.72 -28.35 48.44
C ASP A 104 13.94 -28.91 47.69
N GLY A 105 14.63 -28.08 46.90
CA GLY A 105 15.80 -28.46 46.11
C GLY A 105 15.49 -29.19 44.81
N THR A 106 14.21 -29.36 44.46
CA THR A 106 13.80 -29.86 43.14
C THR A 106 13.79 -28.73 42.11
N ASP A 107 14.17 -29.06 40.88
CA ASP A 107 14.07 -28.10 39.78
C ASP A 107 12.62 -28.04 39.29
N LEU A 108 12.11 -26.82 39.07
CA LEU A 108 10.87 -26.65 38.34
C LEU A 108 11.13 -27.07 36.89
N VAL A 109 10.55 -28.20 36.46
CA VAL A 109 10.33 -28.48 35.04
C VAL A 109 9.15 -27.63 34.58
N GLY A 110 9.32 -26.31 34.63
CA GLY A 110 8.30 -25.35 34.24
C GLY A 110 8.17 -25.30 32.71
N PRO A 111 6.97 -25.02 32.16
CA PRO A 111 6.74 -24.96 30.73
C PRO A 111 7.43 -23.78 30.02
N PHE A 112 8.16 -22.91 30.71
CA PHE A 112 8.75 -21.66 30.18
C PHE A 112 10.29 -21.60 30.34
N PRO A 113 11.08 -22.22 29.44
CA PRO A 113 12.54 -22.20 29.45
C PRO A 113 13.15 -20.89 28.94
N SER A 114 12.34 -19.97 28.40
CA SER A 114 12.80 -18.66 27.89
C SER A 114 12.82 -17.57 28.96
N HIS A 115 12.69 -17.91 30.25
CA HIS A 115 12.77 -16.95 31.38
C HIS A 115 14.04 -16.09 31.34
N PRO A 116 15.26 -16.65 31.21
CA PRO A 116 16.49 -15.85 31.17
C PRO A 116 16.50 -14.78 30.09
N THR A 117 15.91 -15.04 28.92
CA THR A 117 15.85 -14.08 27.82
C THR A 117 15.04 -12.83 28.18
N HIS A 118 13.99 -12.97 29.01
CA HIS A 118 13.13 -11.86 29.40
C HIS A 118 13.74 -11.05 30.55
N VAL A 119 14.34 -11.71 31.54
CA VAL A 119 14.89 -11.02 32.73
C VAL A 119 16.29 -10.45 32.50
N ASN A 120 17.04 -10.95 31.50
CA ASN A 120 18.34 -10.38 31.12
C ASN A 120 18.22 -9.30 30.03
N GLY A 121 17.11 -9.26 29.29
CA GLY A 121 16.92 -8.39 28.14
C GLY A 121 17.61 -8.91 26.87
N SER A 122 17.51 -8.14 25.80
CA SER A 122 18.05 -8.44 24.47
C SER A 122 18.34 -7.17 23.68
N ASP A 123 18.80 -7.32 22.44
CA ASP A 123 18.93 -6.20 21.50
C ASP A 123 17.56 -5.60 21.10
N LEU A 124 16.45 -6.30 21.37
CA LEU A 124 15.09 -5.88 21.03
C LEU A 124 14.34 -5.21 22.19
N ALA A 125 14.66 -5.54 23.44
CA ALA A 125 13.95 -5.06 24.61
C ALA A 125 14.82 -5.11 25.85
N VAL A 126 14.54 -4.24 26.83
CA VAL A 126 15.23 -4.24 28.12
C VAL A 126 14.92 -5.49 28.93
N ALA A 127 15.72 -5.73 29.97
CA ALA A 127 15.40 -6.66 31.02
C ALA A 127 14.07 -6.29 31.68
N TYR A 128 13.16 -7.26 31.77
CA TYR A 128 11.87 -7.09 32.42
C TYR A 128 11.92 -7.52 33.88
N ASP A 129 11.31 -6.71 34.73
CA ASP A 129 11.09 -7.05 36.12
C ASP A 129 10.01 -8.14 36.27
N CYS A 130 10.10 -8.96 37.31
CA CYS A 130 9.15 -10.05 37.58
C CYS A 130 7.68 -9.58 37.59
N VAL A 131 7.44 -8.32 38.01
CA VAL A 131 6.10 -7.70 38.05
C VAL A 131 5.42 -7.62 36.69
N GLN A 132 6.15 -7.82 35.58
CA GLN A 132 5.56 -7.89 34.25
C GLN A 132 4.68 -9.14 34.05
N CYS A 133 4.94 -10.23 34.79
CA CYS A 133 4.26 -11.52 34.61
C CYS A 133 3.72 -12.11 35.91
N HIS A 134 4.31 -11.76 37.04
CA HIS A 134 4.02 -12.35 38.34
C HIS A 134 3.68 -11.29 39.39
N VAL A 135 2.97 -11.73 40.42
CA VAL A 135 2.93 -10.98 41.68
C VAL A 135 4.35 -11.01 42.28
N LYS A 136 5.09 -9.90 42.17
CA LYS A 136 6.46 -9.83 42.69
C LYS A 136 6.45 -9.65 44.20
N ALA A 137 6.90 -10.69 44.92
CA ALA A 137 7.22 -10.60 46.32
C ALA A 137 8.38 -9.60 46.54
N ILE A 138 8.22 -8.72 47.54
CA ILE A 138 9.29 -7.83 48.01
C ILE A 138 10.14 -8.54 49.08
N ASP A 139 9.51 -9.44 49.83
CA ASP A 139 10.12 -10.30 50.83
C ASP A 139 9.34 -11.61 51.04
N VAL A 140 9.86 -12.49 51.91
CA VAL A 140 9.24 -13.77 52.28
C VAL A 140 7.83 -13.65 52.90
N LEU A 141 7.42 -12.49 53.42
CA LEU A 141 6.11 -12.29 54.05
C LEU A 141 5.13 -11.56 53.12
N SER A 142 5.54 -11.28 51.89
CA SER A 142 4.72 -10.56 50.92
C SER A 142 3.41 -11.32 50.65
N PRO A 143 2.26 -10.64 50.63
CA PRO A 143 0.99 -11.27 50.27
C PRO A 143 1.08 -11.92 48.87
N GLY A 144 0.56 -13.14 48.72
CA GLY A 144 0.68 -13.90 47.47
C GLY A 144 2.07 -14.52 47.26
N HIS A 145 2.76 -14.86 48.36
CA HIS A 145 4.01 -15.61 48.33
C HIS A 145 3.88 -16.81 49.29
N VAL A 146 4.94 -17.23 49.98
CA VAL A 146 5.01 -18.48 50.77
C VAL A 146 4.05 -18.61 51.97
N PHE A 147 3.10 -17.71 52.16
CA PHE A 147 2.05 -17.81 53.18
C PHE A 147 0.69 -17.38 52.61
N ASP A 148 0.22 -18.10 51.60
CA ASP A 148 -1.01 -17.81 50.85
C ASP A 148 -1.84 -19.07 50.56
N ASP A 149 -2.92 -18.90 49.79
CA ASP A 149 -3.86 -19.99 49.46
C ASP A 149 -3.38 -20.86 48.27
N THR A 150 -2.21 -20.58 47.68
CA THR A 150 -1.61 -21.30 46.53
C THR A 150 -0.18 -21.79 46.81
N PRO A 151 0.04 -22.66 47.82
CA PRO A 151 1.39 -23.06 48.22
C PRO A 151 2.23 -23.69 47.11
N GLY A 152 3.43 -23.12 46.90
CA GLY A 152 4.44 -23.69 46.03
C GLY A 152 4.25 -23.41 44.54
N GLU A 153 3.27 -22.57 44.18
CA GLU A 153 3.07 -22.07 42.82
C GLU A 153 3.59 -20.63 42.71
N ALA A 154 3.95 -20.22 41.49
CA ALA A 154 4.23 -18.82 41.19
C ALA A 154 2.99 -18.22 40.51
N GLU A 155 2.36 -17.25 41.17
CA GLU A 155 1.13 -16.62 40.69
C GLU A 155 1.44 -15.80 39.44
N ASN A 156 0.80 -16.15 38.33
CA ASN A 156 0.86 -15.37 37.10
C ASN A 156 -0.19 -14.25 37.20
N ASP A 157 0.26 -13.00 37.28
CA ASP A 157 -0.57 -11.81 37.24
C ASP A 157 0.13 -10.74 36.40
N PHE A 158 -0.43 -10.48 35.22
CA PHE A 158 0.11 -9.49 34.29
C PHE A 158 -0.47 -8.09 34.55
N GLY A 159 -1.41 -7.93 35.48
CA GLY A 159 -2.19 -6.71 35.69
C GLY A 159 -1.37 -5.46 36.01
N ALA A 160 -0.19 -5.64 36.61
CA ALA A 160 0.75 -4.56 36.91
C ALA A 160 1.81 -4.33 35.80
N GLY A 161 1.87 -5.21 34.80
CA GLY A 161 2.79 -5.15 33.67
C GLY A 161 2.26 -4.41 32.44
N LEU A 162 3.02 -4.50 31.35
CA LEU A 162 2.66 -3.92 30.05
C LEU A 162 1.54 -4.68 29.32
N SER A 163 1.18 -5.88 29.79
CA SER A 163 0.10 -6.71 29.23
C SER A 163 -0.99 -6.96 30.28
N PRO A 164 -1.71 -5.92 30.77
CA PRO A 164 -2.63 -6.06 31.91
C PRO A 164 -3.81 -7.01 31.67
N GLN A 165 -4.11 -7.33 30.41
CA GLN A 165 -5.13 -8.32 30.02
C GLN A 165 -4.55 -9.70 29.72
N GLY A 166 -3.23 -9.84 29.88
CA GLY A 166 -2.46 -11.04 29.61
C GLY A 166 -2.97 -12.23 30.41
N ALA A 167 -3.03 -13.38 29.74
CA ALA A 167 -3.43 -14.63 30.37
C ALA A 167 -2.45 -15.74 30.01
N PHE A 168 -2.06 -16.52 31.02
CA PHE A 168 -1.21 -17.70 30.88
C PHE A 168 -2.02 -18.97 31.13
N SER A 169 -1.86 -19.97 30.28
CA SER A 169 -2.40 -21.32 30.43
C SER A 169 -1.28 -22.29 30.80
N SER A 170 -1.31 -22.80 32.02
CA SER A 170 -0.35 -23.79 32.51
C SER A 170 -0.48 -25.16 31.82
N SER A 171 -1.63 -25.45 31.22
CA SER A 171 -1.91 -26.74 30.56
C SER A 171 -1.09 -26.98 29.29
N ASP A 172 -0.75 -25.91 28.57
CA ASP A 172 -0.05 -25.94 27.29
C ASP A 172 1.07 -24.90 27.16
N GLY A 173 1.31 -24.11 28.21
CA GLY A 173 2.32 -23.07 28.22
C GLY A 173 2.01 -21.92 27.25
N SER A 174 0.73 -21.69 26.94
CA SER A 174 0.31 -20.62 26.03
C SER A 174 0.02 -19.32 26.77
N CYS A 175 0.32 -18.21 26.10
CA CYS A 175 0.01 -16.87 26.53
C CYS A 175 -0.90 -16.18 25.51
N SER A 176 -1.84 -15.38 25.98
CA SER A 176 -2.78 -14.61 25.14
C SER A 176 -3.00 -13.21 25.68
N ASN A 177 -3.57 -12.34 24.85
CA ASN A 177 -3.80 -10.92 25.13
C ASN A 177 -2.53 -10.17 25.52
N LEU A 178 -1.44 -10.43 24.79
CA LEU A 178 -0.14 -9.82 25.08
C LEU A 178 0.09 -8.56 24.23
N TYR A 179 0.71 -7.56 24.85
CA TYR A 179 1.26 -6.39 24.14
C TYR A 179 2.58 -6.73 23.44
N CYS A 180 3.51 -7.38 24.16
CA CYS A 180 4.89 -7.61 23.70
C CYS A 180 5.00 -8.61 22.54
N HIS A 181 4.16 -9.66 22.53
CA HIS A 181 4.08 -10.67 21.48
C HIS A 181 2.88 -10.44 20.54
N GLY A 182 2.55 -9.17 20.30
CA GLY A 182 1.48 -8.74 19.41
C GLY A 182 1.99 -7.79 18.34
N ASN A 183 1.21 -6.77 18.03
CA ASN A 183 1.60 -5.73 17.06
C ASN A 183 2.17 -4.45 17.69
N GLY A 184 2.47 -4.46 19.00
CA GLY A 184 2.90 -3.28 19.77
C GLY A 184 1.84 -2.17 19.86
N ARG A 185 0.59 -2.45 19.46
CA ARG A 185 -0.51 -1.46 19.47
C ARG A 185 -1.59 -1.76 20.49
N SER A 186 -1.81 -3.03 20.77
CA SER A 186 -2.87 -3.50 21.64
C SER A 186 -2.51 -4.88 22.18
N ASP A 187 -3.27 -5.33 23.16
CA ASP A 187 -3.17 -6.66 23.76
C ASP A 187 -3.76 -7.74 22.84
N ASN A 188 -3.22 -7.87 21.62
CA ASN A 188 -3.70 -8.80 20.59
C ASN A 188 -2.74 -9.97 20.32
N GLY A 189 -1.64 -10.04 21.07
CA GLY A 189 -0.60 -11.04 20.92
C GLY A 189 -0.97 -12.37 21.53
N THR A 190 -0.52 -13.44 20.88
CA THR A 190 -0.60 -14.81 21.38
C THR A 190 0.69 -15.53 21.06
N VAL A 191 1.23 -16.26 22.02
CA VAL A 191 2.49 -17.00 21.85
C VAL A 191 2.48 -18.24 22.74
N THR A 192 3.25 -19.26 22.36
CA THR A 192 3.52 -20.41 23.22
C THR A 192 4.93 -20.30 23.77
N ALA A 193 5.18 -20.84 24.96
CA ALA A 193 6.50 -20.84 25.59
C ALA A 193 7.66 -21.38 24.72
N MET A 194 7.36 -22.27 23.76
CA MET A 194 8.34 -22.87 22.83
C MET A 194 8.42 -22.13 21.47
N ALA A 195 7.91 -20.90 21.37
CA ALA A 195 7.94 -20.17 20.12
C ALA A 195 9.38 -19.83 19.69
N PRO A 196 9.64 -19.72 18.38
CA PRO A 196 10.94 -19.26 17.89
C PRO A 196 11.19 -17.80 18.31
N THR A 197 12.45 -17.39 18.23
CA THR A 197 12.88 -16.00 18.45
C THR A 197 12.10 -15.03 17.56
N MET A 198 11.70 -13.90 18.12
CA MET A 198 11.00 -12.83 17.40
C MET A 198 11.96 -12.10 16.46
N GLU A 199 11.48 -11.83 15.23
CA GLU A 199 12.15 -10.96 14.26
C GLU A 199 11.42 -9.61 14.17
N CYS A 200 12.06 -8.56 13.66
CA CYS A 200 11.43 -7.22 13.61
C CYS A 200 10.05 -7.23 12.93
N SER A 201 9.94 -7.95 11.80
CA SER A 201 8.69 -8.08 11.01
C SER A 201 7.60 -8.94 11.66
N SER A 202 7.93 -9.68 12.73
CA SER A 202 6.96 -10.51 13.46
C SER A 202 6.03 -9.70 14.37
N CYS A 203 6.44 -8.48 14.74
CA CYS A 203 5.64 -7.57 15.55
C CYS A 203 5.01 -6.46 14.70
N HIS A 204 5.83 -5.72 13.95
CA HIS A 204 5.35 -4.64 13.06
C HIS A 204 6.06 -4.69 11.71
N ALA A 205 5.50 -4.04 10.70
CA ALA A 205 6.12 -4.01 9.38
C ALA A 205 7.51 -3.33 9.40
N SER A 206 8.45 -3.86 8.63
CA SER A 206 9.80 -3.32 8.39
C SER A 206 9.87 -2.51 7.09
N MET A 207 11.00 -1.85 6.83
CA MET A 207 11.27 -1.16 5.55
C MET A 207 11.21 -2.08 4.30
N THR A 208 11.16 -3.41 4.47
CA THR A 208 11.05 -4.36 3.37
C THR A 208 9.65 -4.98 3.22
N SER A 209 8.70 -4.60 4.08
CA SER A 209 7.36 -5.21 4.12
C SER A 209 6.42 -4.72 3.01
N GLY A 210 6.75 -3.62 2.34
CA GLY A 210 5.98 -3.04 1.25
C GLY A 210 4.63 -2.41 1.67
N PRO A 211 3.87 -1.86 0.71
CA PRO A 211 2.69 -1.04 0.99
C PRO A 211 1.60 -1.74 1.82
N SER A 212 1.37 -3.04 1.60
CA SER A 212 0.36 -3.81 2.35
C SER A 212 0.76 -3.99 3.82
N GLY A 213 2.04 -4.30 4.09
CA GLY A 213 2.56 -4.39 5.45
C GLY A 213 2.51 -3.04 6.17
N TRP A 214 2.94 -1.98 5.49
CA TRP A 214 2.89 -0.62 6.05
C TRP A 214 1.46 -0.11 6.29
N GLY A 215 0.50 -0.53 5.47
CA GLY A 215 -0.92 -0.23 5.67
C GLY A 215 -1.52 -0.91 6.92
N GLY A 216 -0.92 -2.00 7.40
CA GLY A 216 -1.27 -2.62 8.68
C GLY A 216 -0.79 -1.81 9.90
N MET A 217 0.15 -0.88 9.71
CA MET A 217 0.58 0.04 10.75
C MET A 217 -0.47 1.14 10.97
N SER A 218 -0.35 1.87 12.09
CA SER A 218 -1.32 2.95 12.38
C SER A 218 -1.11 4.15 11.45
N GLY A 219 -2.10 5.01 11.27
CA GLY A 219 -1.89 6.23 10.51
C GLY A 219 -1.60 6.00 9.01
N ALA A 220 -0.93 6.95 8.37
CA ALA A 220 -0.66 6.95 6.92
C ALA A 220 0.74 6.41 6.55
N HIS A 221 1.24 5.36 7.20
CA HIS A 221 2.59 4.83 6.94
C HIS A 221 2.77 4.37 5.49
N ALA A 222 1.77 3.73 4.88
CA ALA A 222 1.86 3.31 3.47
C ALA A 222 2.08 4.50 2.51
N LEU A 223 1.52 5.67 2.81
CA LEU A 223 1.75 6.90 2.05
C LEU A 223 3.20 7.39 2.21
N HIS A 224 3.63 7.57 3.46
CA HIS A 224 4.94 8.16 3.74
C HIS A 224 6.09 7.24 3.31
N LEU A 225 6.04 5.95 3.69
CA LEU A 225 7.09 4.98 3.39
C LEU A 225 7.07 4.55 1.93
N GLY A 226 5.89 4.39 1.34
CA GLY A 226 5.75 3.84 -0.01
C GLY A 226 5.76 4.86 -1.13
N ALA A 227 4.98 5.94 -1.00
CA ALA A 227 4.82 6.91 -2.08
C ALA A 227 5.81 8.07 -1.99
N LEU A 228 6.17 8.48 -0.77
CA LEU A 228 7.02 9.66 -0.53
C LEU A 228 8.48 9.32 -0.23
N GLY A 229 8.79 8.04 0.00
CA GLY A 229 10.16 7.58 0.29
C GLY A 229 10.71 8.08 1.64
N VAL A 230 9.82 8.41 2.58
CA VAL A 230 10.17 8.74 3.97
C VAL A 230 10.62 7.45 4.67
N THR A 231 11.52 7.56 5.64
CA THR A 231 12.04 6.43 6.42
C THR A 231 11.55 6.48 7.86
N CYS A 232 11.65 5.37 8.60
CA CYS A 232 11.30 5.37 10.03
C CYS A 232 12.14 6.38 10.83
N ALA A 233 13.41 6.59 10.43
CA ALA A 233 14.33 7.52 11.07
C ALA A 233 13.91 8.99 10.95
N ASP A 234 12.98 9.32 10.05
CA ASP A 234 12.46 10.67 9.92
C ASP A 234 11.43 11.03 11.00
N CYS A 235 10.79 10.03 11.62
CA CYS A 235 9.70 10.20 12.62
C CYS A 235 9.93 9.47 13.94
N HIS A 236 10.91 8.56 14.01
CA HIS A 236 11.25 7.78 15.21
C HIS A 236 12.74 7.94 15.55
N THR A 237 13.28 9.14 15.40
CA THR A 237 14.71 9.50 15.60
C THR A 237 15.26 9.07 16.95
N ARG A 238 14.42 8.99 17.99
CA ARG A 238 14.83 8.55 19.33
C ARG A 238 15.09 7.04 19.43
N VAL A 239 14.46 6.23 18.58
CA VAL A 239 14.48 4.77 18.66
C VAL A 239 15.24 4.14 17.49
N THR A 240 15.35 4.83 16.35
CA THR A 240 16.09 4.34 15.18
C THR A 240 16.76 5.47 14.41
N SER A 241 17.96 5.21 13.87
CA SER A 241 18.69 6.14 13.00
C SER A 241 18.60 5.81 11.51
N ASP A 242 18.18 4.59 11.16
CA ASP A 242 18.11 4.12 9.77
C ASP A 242 16.80 3.35 9.44
N GLY A 243 15.93 3.15 10.43
CA GLY A 243 14.70 2.38 10.31
C GLY A 243 14.86 0.87 10.29
N THR A 244 16.08 0.37 10.52
CA THR A 244 16.42 -1.06 10.58
C THR A 244 17.04 -1.48 11.91
N GLN A 245 17.68 -0.55 12.63
CA GLN A 245 18.33 -0.80 13.91
C GLN A 245 17.66 -0.01 15.05
N ILE A 246 17.69 -0.58 16.26
CA ILE A 246 17.24 0.08 17.49
C ILE A 246 18.42 0.78 18.14
N THR A 247 18.34 2.11 18.32
CA THR A 247 19.39 2.93 18.92
C THR A 247 19.19 3.16 20.42
N ALA A 248 17.96 2.99 20.91
CA ALA A 248 17.59 3.14 22.32
C ALA A 248 16.62 2.04 22.75
N VAL A 249 17.15 0.88 23.14
CA VAL A 249 16.36 -0.30 23.54
C VAL A 249 15.39 0.00 24.69
N ALA A 250 15.73 0.92 25.59
CA ALA A 250 14.85 1.35 26.68
C ALA A 250 13.55 2.05 26.23
N LEU A 251 13.49 2.50 24.99
CA LEU A 251 12.30 3.13 24.38
C LEU A 251 11.60 2.19 23.38
N HIS A 252 12.10 0.97 23.20
CA HIS A 252 11.53 -0.01 22.27
C HIS A 252 10.86 -1.11 23.09
N VAL A 253 9.52 -1.16 23.02
CA VAL A 253 8.64 -2.03 23.84
C VAL A 253 8.53 -1.57 25.30
N ASP A 254 8.28 -0.28 25.53
CA ASP A 254 8.06 0.31 26.87
C ASP A 254 6.59 0.69 27.14
N GLY A 255 5.69 0.38 26.20
CA GLY A 255 4.27 0.73 26.27
C GLY A 255 3.93 2.14 25.80
N ALA A 256 4.94 2.97 25.50
CA ALA A 256 4.75 4.31 24.98
C ALA A 256 4.88 4.34 23.44
N ARG A 257 4.49 5.47 22.84
CA ARG A 257 4.54 5.68 21.38
C ARG A 257 5.24 6.99 21.11
N GLU A 258 6.53 6.90 20.88
CA GLU A 258 7.40 8.04 20.66
C GLU A 258 7.34 8.42 19.19
N VAL A 259 6.88 9.64 18.93
CA VAL A 259 7.10 10.31 17.64
C VAL A 259 8.07 11.46 17.88
N ASP A 260 9.20 11.45 17.20
CA ASP A 260 10.22 12.50 17.22
C ASP A 260 10.80 12.66 15.82
N PHE A 261 10.83 13.91 15.32
CA PHE A 261 11.09 14.16 13.91
C PHE A 261 12.52 14.60 13.64
N SER A 262 13.06 14.20 12.49
CA SER A 262 14.37 14.67 12.02
C SER A 262 14.38 16.18 11.70
N VAL A 263 13.20 16.77 11.48
CA VAL A 263 13.01 18.20 11.19
C VAL A 263 12.47 18.93 12.42
N GLY A 264 13.31 19.75 13.06
CA GLY A 264 12.94 20.43 14.31
C GLY A 264 11.83 21.49 14.22
N SER A 265 11.42 21.91 13.01
CA SER A 265 10.25 22.78 12.79
C SER A 265 8.95 22.02 12.59
N PHE A 266 9.01 20.68 12.54
CA PHE A 266 7.87 19.81 12.38
C PHE A 266 7.42 19.27 13.74
N THR A 267 6.11 19.30 13.97
CA THR A 267 5.53 18.99 15.28
C THR A 267 4.33 18.08 15.16
N TRP A 268 4.15 17.23 16.17
CA TRP A 268 3.01 16.33 16.34
C TRP A 268 2.26 16.71 17.60
N ASP A 269 0.96 16.99 17.46
CA ASP A 269 0.04 17.16 18.58
C ASP A 269 -0.69 15.83 18.82
N ALA A 270 -0.28 15.10 19.87
CA ALA A 270 -0.87 13.81 20.21
C ALA A 270 -2.35 13.88 20.59
N ALA A 271 -2.81 15.01 21.15
CA ALA A 271 -4.20 15.16 21.58
C ALA A 271 -5.14 15.41 20.39
N ARG A 272 -4.67 16.16 19.39
CA ARG A 272 -5.40 16.41 18.14
C ARG A 272 -5.17 15.36 17.08
N GLN A 273 -4.14 14.54 17.26
CA GLN A 273 -3.60 13.63 16.27
C GLN A 273 -3.23 14.35 14.97
N GLU A 274 -2.58 15.51 15.05
CA GLU A 274 -2.29 16.38 13.92
C GLU A 274 -0.81 16.72 13.77
N CYS A 275 -0.34 16.81 12.53
CA CYS A 275 1.01 17.24 12.18
C CYS A 275 1.00 18.69 11.67
N THR A 276 1.97 19.49 12.12
CA THR A 276 2.17 20.89 11.69
C THR A 276 3.63 21.19 11.39
N GLY A 277 3.89 21.82 10.24
CA GLY A 277 5.22 22.24 9.80
C GLY A 277 5.51 21.86 8.35
N ALA A 278 6.72 22.13 7.87
CA ALA A 278 7.17 21.71 6.55
C ALA A 278 7.97 20.41 6.65
N CYS A 279 7.64 19.40 5.84
CA CYS A 279 8.40 18.16 5.73
C CYS A 279 8.43 17.71 4.26
N HIS A 280 9.62 17.38 3.72
CA HIS A 280 9.83 17.02 2.29
C HIS A 280 9.17 17.98 1.28
N SER A 281 9.28 19.29 1.51
CA SER A 281 8.65 20.34 0.68
C SER A 281 7.11 20.34 0.68
N VAL A 282 6.48 19.52 1.54
CA VAL A 282 5.04 19.51 1.77
C VAL A 282 4.73 20.22 3.09
N GLN A 283 3.90 21.25 3.01
CA GLN A 283 3.42 21.94 4.21
C GLN A 283 2.27 21.15 4.84
N HIS A 284 2.50 20.67 6.05
CA HIS A 284 1.47 20.07 6.89
C HIS A 284 0.83 21.18 7.72
N ASN A 285 -0.47 21.37 7.57
CA ASN A 285 -1.25 22.38 8.27
C ASN A 285 -2.46 21.72 8.96
N GLY A 286 -2.20 20.92 10.00
CA GLY A 286 -3.24 20.13 10.69
C GLY A 286 -3.59 18.83 9.97
N PHE A 287 -2.61 18.18 9.33
CA PHE A 287 -2.84 16.86 8.71
C PHE A 287 -3.03 15.82 9.80
N THR A 288 -4.17 15.13 9.82
CA THR A 288 -4.42 14.09 10.83
C THR A 288 -3.58 12.84 10.58
N TRP A 289 -3.21 12.14 11.67
CA TRP A 289 -2.45 10.88 11.68
C TRP A 289 -2.97 9.81 10.72
N GLY A 290 -4.29 9.64 10.68
CA GLY A 290 -4.97 8.65 9.84
C GLY A 290 -5.23 9.10 8.39
N GLY A 291 -4.85 10.33 8.03
CA GLY A 291 -5.28 10.94 6.75
C GLY A 291 -6.80 11.16 6.63
N GLY A 292 -7.57 10.90 7.69
CA GLY A 292 -9.04 10.87 7.68
C GLY A 292 -9.72 12.20 8.05
N GLY A 293 -9.00 13.17 8.61
CA GLY A 293 -9.53 14.50 8.91
C GLY A 293 -8.88 15.56 8.03
N GLY A 294 -9.58 15.99 6.97
CA GLY A 294 -9.35 17.28 6.28
C GLY A 294 -8.04 17.48 5.50
N GLY A 295 -6.97 16.76 5.78
CA GLY A 295 -5.69 16.82 5.07
C GLY A 295 -5.55 15.70 4.06
N SER A 296 -6.35 15.72 3.00
CA SER A 296 -5.99 14.98 1.79
C SER A 296 -4.68 15.59 1.27
N VAL A 297 -3.77 14.80 0.73
CA VAL A 297 -2.60 15.34 -0.03
C VAL A 297 -3.04 16.25 -1.17
N HIS A 298 -4.32 16.16 -1.53
CA HIS A 298 -5.00 17.02 -2.47
C HIS A 298 -5.78 18.15 -1.76
N PRO A 299 -5.92 19.33 -2.39
CA PRO A 299 -6.77 20.40 -1.87
C PRO A 299 -8.22 19.98 -1.63
N PRO A 300 -8.96 20.67 -0.73
CA PRO A 300 -10.39 20.43 -0.56
C PRO A 300 -11.16 20.49 -1.89
N GLY A 301 -12.03 19.50 -2.14
CA GLY A 301 -12.84 19.42 -3.36
C GLY A 301 -12.15 18.75 -4.56
N PHE A 302 -10.94 18.21 -4.42
CA PHE A 302 -10.19 17.58 -5.52
C PHE A 302 -10.95 16.45 -6.24
N ALA A 303 -11.81 15.72 -5.53
CA ALA A 303 -12.63 14.66 -6.12
C ALA A 303 -13.58 15.16 -7.23
N ALA A 304 -13.87 16.46 -7.31
CA ALA A 304 -14.67 17.02 -8.39
C ALA A 304 -13.95 16.88 -9.74
N SER A 305 -14.66 16.43 -10.77
CA SER A 305 -14.10 16.16 -12.10
C SER A 305 -13.49 17.40 -12.77
N ASN A 306 -14.00 18.59 -12.46
CA ASN A 306 -13.45 19.86 -12.94
C ASN A 306 -12.18 20.31 -12.19
N VAL A 307 -11.75 19.58 -11.16
CA VAL A 307 -10.54 19.88 -10.37
C VAL A 307 -9.44 18.87 -10.69
N HIS A 308 -9.66 17.56 -10.51
CA HIS A 308 -8.63 16.57 -10.82
C HIS A 308 -8.51 16.23 -12.31
N GLY A 309 -9.56 16.44 -13.11
CA GLY A 309 -9.54 16.19 -14.55
C GLY A 309 -8.40 16.94 -15.26
N PRO A 310 -8.28 18.27 -15.10
CA PRO A 310 -7.18 19.03 -15.67
C PRO A 310 -5.79 18.61 -15.16
N GLU A 311 -5.68 18.14 -13.91
CA GLU A 311 -4.42 17.62 -13.36
C GLU A 311 -3.99 16.34 -14.08
N PHE A 312 -4.95 15.45 -14.36
CA PHE A 312 -4.72 14.22 -15.10
C PHE A 312 -4.38 14.48 -16.57
N GLU A 313 -5.16 15.33 -17.26
CA GLU A 313 -4.93 15.68 -18.67
C GLU A 313 -3.55 16.28 -18.91
N LEU A 314 -3.15 17.21 -18.04
CA LEU A 314 -1.86 17.90 -18.14
C LEU A 314 -0.74 17.14 -17.44
N GLN A 315 -1.06 16.00 -16.82
CA GLN A 315 -0.13 15.11 -16.14
C GLN A 315 0.82 15.88 -15.20
N ARG A 316 0.28 16.87 -14.46
CA ARG A 316 1.11 17.76 -13.62
C ARG A 316 1.84 17.00 -12.52
N GLN A 317 1.32 15.83 -12.15
CA GLN A 317 1.95 14.84 -11.30
C GLN A 317 1.64 13.44 -11.83
N ASP A 318 2.55 12.50 -11.60
CA ASP A 318 2.29 11.10 -11.89
C ASP A 318 1.44 10.49 -10.76
N CYS A 319 0.15 10.29 -11.04
CA CYS A 319 -0.80 9.75 -10.06
C CYS A 319 -0.46 8.30 -9.64
N ARG A 320 0.27 7.55 -10.47
CA ARG A 320 0.52 6.12 -10.26
C ARG A 320 1.31 5.83 -8.98
N GLY A 321 2.18 6.74 -8.57
CA GLY A 321 2.94 6.59 -7.33
C GLY A 321 2.07 6.48 -6.07
N CYS A 322 0.88 7.10 -6.08
CA CYS A 322 -0.07 7.01 -4.96
C CYS A 322 -1.25 6.08 -5.26
N HIS A 323 -1.73 6.07 -6.51
CA HIS A 323 -2.95 5.37 -6.93
C HIS A 323 -2.68 4.01 -7.58
N GLY A 324 -1.42 3.55 -7.59
CA GLY A 324 -0.96 2.30 -8.20
C GLY A 324 -0.67 2.45 -9.69
N ASP A 325 0.23 1.61 -10.22
CA ASP A 325 0.66 1.64 -11.63
C ASP A 325 -0.48 1.53 -12.63
N GLN A 326 -1.56 0.84 -12.23
CA GLN A 326 -2.78 0.66 -13.01
C GLN A 326 -3.94 1.51 -12.51
N LEU A 327 -3.70 2.49 -11.64
CA LEU A 327 -4.72 3.35 -11.03
C LEU A 327 -5.82 2.59 -10.26
N GLN A 328 -5.48 1.38 -9.82
CA GLN A 328 -6.38 0.46 -9.12
C GLN A 328 -6.33 0.60 -7.60
N GLY A 329 -5.66 1.64 -7.11
CA GLY A 329 -5.48 1.96 -5.70
C GLY A 329 -4.06 1.68 -5.20
N GLY A 330 -3.80 2.14 -3.99
CA GLY A 330 -2.52 2.02 -3.30
C GLY A 330 -2.61 2.76 -1.96
N SER A 331 -1.73 3.73 -1.77
CA SER A 331 -1.85 4.69 -0.66
C SER A 331 -3.00 5.70 -0.90
N GLY A 332 -3.40 5.90 -2.15
CA GLY A 332 -4.59 6.63 -2.57
C GLY A 332 -5.72 5.69 -3.03
N PRO A 333 -6.95 6.23 -3.18
CA PRO A 333 -8.11 5.45 -3.62
C PRO A 333 -7.94 4.93 -5.05
N SER A 334 -8.57 3.79 -5.33
CA SER A 334 -8.69 3.27 -6.71
C SER A 334 -9.55 4.18 -7.56
N CYS A 335 -9.14 4.46 -8.80
CA CYS A 335 -10.00 5.14 -9.76
C CYS A 335 -11.27 4.33 -10.04
N ASP A 336 -11.18 3.00 -10.01
CA ASP A 336 -12.32 2.09 -10.20
C ASP A 336 -13.36 2.18 -9.06
N SER A 337 -13.02 2.82 -7.93
CA SER A 337 -13.98 3.05 -6.84
C SER A 337 -14.96 4.20 -7.12
N CYS A 338 -14.59 5.12 -8.01
CA CYS A 338 -15.41 6.27 -8.39
C CYS A 338 -15.86 6.22 -9.85
N HIS A 339 -15.04 5.63 -10.73
CA HIS A 339 -15.33 5.53 -12.16
C HIS A 339 -15.95 4.17 -12.48
N GLN A 340 -17.08 4.19 -13.19
CA GLN A 340 -17.80 2.96 -13.54
C GLN A 340 -17.02 2.09 -14.52
N GLN A 341 -17.34 0.80 -14.55
CA GLN A 341 -16.74 -0.15 -15.48
C GLN A 341 -16.81 0.38 -16.92
N GLY A 342 -15.69 0.28 -17.64
CA GLY A 342 -15.56 0.76 -19.01
C GLY A 342 -14.89 2.12 -19.15
N TRP A 343 -14.71 2.90 -18.07
CA TRP A 343 -14.07 4.23 -18.12
C TRP A 343 -12.69 4.24 -18.78
N ARG A 344 -11.96 3.13 -18.72
CA ARG A 344 -10.62 2.99 -19.29
C ARG A 344 -10.62 2.85 -20.80
N THR A 345 -11.63 2.19 -21.38
CA THR A 345 -11.67 1.81 -22.79
C THR A 345 -12.74 2.55 -23.58
N ASP A 346 -13.77 3.09 -22.92
CA ASP A 346 -14.76 3.97 -23.53
C ASP A 346 -14.24 5.41 -23.55
N CYS A 347 -13.66 5.82 -24.69
CA CYS A 347 -13.11 7.15 -24.87
C CYS A 347 -14.15 8.26 -24.61
N THR A 348 -15.43 8.00 -24.88
CA THR A 348 -16.49 8.99 -24.71
C THR A 348 -16.86 9.20 -23.25
N TYR A 349 -16.44 8.31 -22.35
CA TYR A 349 -16.58 8.47 -20.90
C TYR A 349 -15.88 9.75 -20.43
N CYS A 350 -14.63 9.96 -20.87
CA CYS A 350 -13.82 11.12 -20.49
C CYS A 350 -13.98 12.28 -21.48
N HIS A 351 -13.98 11.98 -22.78
CA HIS A 351 -13.85 12.97 -23.84
C HIS A 351 -15.16 13.28 -24.60
N GLY A 352 -16.27 12.64 -24.26
CA GLY A 352 -17.53 12.76 -25.01
C GLY A 352 -18.39 13.98 -24.69
N GLY A 353 -19.46 14.15 -25.48
CA GLY A 353 -20.65 14.91 -25.10
C GLY A 353 -20.61 16.44 -25.23
N GLY A 354 -19.47 17.05 -25.58
CA GLY A 354 -19.38 18.51 -25.69
C GLY A 354 -19.86 19.10 -27.04
N LEU A 355 -19.83 18.32 -28.12
CA LEU A 355 -20.32 18.73 -29.46
C LEU A 355 -21.37 17.78 -30.02
N ASN A 356 -21.15 16.47 -29.87
CA ASN A 356 -22.06 15.39 -30.25
C ASN A 356 -21.55 14.06 -29.65
N ASP A 357 -22.29 12.99 -29.92
CA ASP A 357 -22.07 11.66 -29.34
C ASP A 357 -20.84 10.92 -29.89
N THR A 358 -20.18 11.44 -30.94
CA THR A 358 -18.99 10.77 -31.51
C THR A 358 -17.73 10.93 -30.63
N GLY A 359 -17.72 11.91 -29.72
CA GLY A 359 -16.53 12.25 -28.93
C GLY A 359 -15.36 12.79 -29.76
N ALA A 360 -15.61 13.19 -31.01
CA ALA A 360 -14.63 13.77 -31.93
C ALA A 360 -15.05 15.20 -32.31
N PRO A 361 -14.27 16.25 -31.97
CA PRO A 361 -13.00 16.17 -31.26
C PRO A 361 -13.17 15.75 -29.79
N PRO A 362 -12.17 15.10 -29.19
CA PRO A 362 -12.13 14.85 -27.76
C PRO A 362 -12.27 16.16 -26.97
N ARG A 363 -13.08 16.15 -25.92
CA ARG A 363 -13.20 17.26 -24.96
C ARG A 363 -12.08 17.19 -23.90
N ASP A 364 -11.54 18.35 -23.52
CA ASP A 364 -10.62 18.51 -22.39
C ASP A 364 -11.27 18.10 -21.05
N LEU A 365 -10.49 17.47 -20.18
CA LEU A 365 -10.94 17.05 -18.87
C LEU A 365 -11.21 18.27 -17.99
N GLY A 366 -12.42 18.33 -17.43
CA GLY A 366 -12.84 19.38 -16.50
C GLY A 366 -13.37 20.68 -17.12
N SER A 367 -13.34 20.86 -18.45
CA SER A 367 -13.91 22.06 -19.09
C SER A 367 -15.39 21.87 -19.45
N SER A 368 -16.34 22.60 -18.88
CA SER A 368 -17.77 22.47 -19.26
C SER A 368 -18.09 22.85 -20.71
N ASN A 369 -17.17 23.53 -21.42
CA ASN A 369 -17.38 24.01 -22.78
C ASN A 369 -16.13 23.82 -23.64
N ASN A 370 -16.31 23.30 -24.85
CA ASN A 370 -15.25 22.92 -25.80
C ASN A 370 -14.53 24.12 -26.47
N ASN A 371 -14.38 25.28 -25.82
CA ASN A 371 -13.99 26.52 -26.52
C ASN A 371 -12.46 26.73 -26.64
N ALA A 372 -11.65 26.22 -25.71
CA ALA A 372 -10.23 26.60 -25.68
C ALA A 372 -9.29 25.74 -26.56
N SER A 373 -9.60 24.45 -26.79
CA SER A 373 -8.63 23.49 -27.34
C SER A 373 -8.95 22.90 -28.71
N GLN A 374 -10.03 23.33 -29.40
CA GLN A 374 -10.38 22.81 -30.72
C GLN A 374 -9.35 23.27 -31.77
N SER A 375 -8.17 22.64 -31.74
CA SER A 375 -7.14 22.76 -32.77
C SER A 375 -7.63 22.16 -34.10
N PHE A 376 -8.72 21.39 -34.06
CA PHE A 376 -9.37 20.79 -35.23
C PHE A 376 -10.89 20.61 -35.04
N VAL A 377 -11.67 21.59 -35.49
CA VAL A 377 -13.14 21.66 -35.40
C VAL A 377 -13.82 20.65 -36.33
N ALA A 378 -13.25 20.39 -37.51
CA ALA A 378 -13.82 19.49 -38.51
C ALA A 378 -13.77 17.98 -38.15
N HIS A 379 -13.35 17.61 -36.93
CA HIS A 379 -13.14 16.22 -36.50
C HIS A 379 -14.37 15.32 -36.72
N THR A 380 -15.56 15.76 -36.27
CA THR A 380 -16.80 14.98 -36.41
C THR A 380 -17.06 14.60 -37.86
N LYS A 381 -16.82 15.52 -38.81
CA LYS A 381 -17.10 15.27 -40.23
C LYS A 381 -16.22 14.18 -40.83
N HIS A 382 -15.04 13.95 -40.28
CA HIS A 382 -14.16 12.87 -40.73
C HIS A 382 -14.57 11.51 -40.17
N VAL A 383 -15.10 11.45 -38.95
CA VAL A 383 -15.53 10.20 -38.31
C VAL A 383 -17.00 9.87 -38.55
N THR A 384 -17.73 10.70 -39.31
CA THR A 384 -19.10 10.43 -39.76
C THR A 384 -19.13 10.24 -41.27
N GLN A 385 -19.93 9.30 -41.76
CA GLN A 385 -20.04 9.04 -43.19
C GLN A 385 -20.59 10.28 -43.94
N GLY A 386 -19.97 10.59 -45.07
CA GLY A 386 -20.40 11.66 -45.98
C GLY A 386 -20.33 11.19 -47.44
N VAL A 387 -19.61 11.93 -48.27
CA VAL A 387 -19.27 11.50 -49.64
C VAL A 387 -18.20 10.41 -49.67
N ALA A 388 -17.55 10.14 -48.53
CA ALA A 388 -16.61 9.05 -48.29
C ALA A 388 -17.07 8.25 -47.05
N ALA A 389 -16.34 7.17 -46.75
CA ALA A 389 -16.49 6.42 -45.50
C ALA A 389 -16.32 7.31 -44.26
N ALA A 390 -16.87 6.87 -43.13
CA ALA A 390 -16.41 7.34 -41.82
C ALA A 390 -14.99 6.82 -41.61
N TRP A 391 -14.07 7.71 -41.28
CA TRP A 391 -12.67 7.37 -41.04
C TRP A 391 -12.44 6.99 -39.58
N ASP A 392 -11.66 5.93 -39.36
CA ASP A 392 -11.12 5.64 -38.04
C ASP A 392 -10.01 6.65 -37.69
N CYS A 393 -9.83 6.94 -36.40
CA CYS A 393 -8.86 7.92 -35.91
C CYS A 393 -7.42 7.64 -36.39
N VAL A 394 -7.08 6.36 -36.65
CA VAL A 394 -5.76 5.95 -37.19
C VAL A 394 -5.41 6.60 -38.54
N GLN A 395 -6.38 7.19 -39.24
CA GLN A 395 -6.11 7.98 -40.44
C GLN A 395 -5.28 9.25 -40.15
N CYS A 396 -5.31 9.77 -38.92
CA CYS A 396 -4.69 11.04 -38.56
C CYS A 396 -3.68 10.91 -37.42
N HIS A 397 -4.02 10.15 -36.39
CA HIS A 397 -3.21 10.01 -35.17
C HIS A 397 -3.36 8.60 -34.59
N VAL A 398 -2.55 8.26 -33.60
CA VAL A 398 -2.69 6.98 -32.91
C VAL A 398 -4.04 6.93 -32.21
N LYS A 399 -4.76 5.80 -32.33
CA LYS A 399 -6.01 5.55 -31.62
C LYS A 399 -5.70 4.75 -30.35
N PRO A 400 -5.82 5.35 -29.15
CA PRO A 400 -5.66 4.61 -27.90
C PRO A 400 -6.79 3.58 -27.75
N THR A 401 -6.48 2.44 -27.14
CA THR A 401 -7.47 1.38 -26.83
C THR A 401 -7.84 1.36 -25.35
N ASP A 402 -7.02 2.00 -24.51
CA ASP A 402 -7.13 2.10 -23.05
C ASP A 402 -6.50 3.42 -22.59
N VAL A 403 -6.92 3.96 -21.45
CA VAL A 403 -6.34 5.17 -20.84
C VAL A 403 -4.83 5.04 -20.58
N MET A 404 -4.32 3.84 -20.31
CA MET A 404 -2.89 3.55 -20.13
C MET A 404 -2.17 3.18 -21.44
N SER A 405 -2.82 3.36 -22.59
CA SER A 405 -2.17 3.15 -23.89
C SER A 405 -0.93 4.03 -24.00
N LEU A 406 0.10 3.52 -24.66
CA LEU A 406 1.31 4.28 -24.95
C LEU A 406 0.94 5.59 -25.68
N ASN A 407 1.47 6.71 -25.18
CA ASN A 407 1.23 8.06 -25.69
C ASN A 407 -0.25 8.51 -25.58
N HIS A 408 -0.94 8.13 -24.51
CA HIS A 408 -2.26 8.69 -24.17
C HIS A 408 -2.21 9.48 -22.86
N ALA A 409 -1.79 8.81 -21.79
CA ALA A 409 -1.55 9.41 -20.48
C ALA A 409 -0.18 8.97 -19.95
N PHE A 410 0.40 9.81 -19.10
CA PHE A 410 1.71 9.60 -18.47
C PHE A 410 2.86 9.47 -19.48
N ASP A 411 2.90 10.38 -20.44
CA ASP A 411 3.90 10.48 -21.51
C ASP A 411 4.62 11.85 -21.49
N THR A 412 5.38 12.14 -22.54
CA THR A 412 6.13 13.40 -22.67
C THR A 412 5.34 14.53 -23.34
N THR A 413 4.08 14.28 -23.69
CA THR A 413 3.23 15.15 -24.51
C THR A 413 1.83 15.29 -23.88
N PRO A 414 1.74 15.77 -22.62
CA PRO A 414 0.47 15.88 -21.92
C PRO A 414 -0.51 16.81 -22.62
N GLY A 415 -1.78 16.41 -22.66
CA GLY A 415 -2.89 17.20 -23.21
C GLY A 415 -2.85 17.40 -24.73
N VAL A 416 -2.04 16.65 -25.48
CA VAL A 416 -2.02 16.73 -26.95
C VAL A 416 -2.27 15.36 -27.58
N ALA A 417 -2.90 15.35 -28.75
CA ALA A 417 -2.97 14.15 -29.58
C ALA A 417 -1.87 14.21 -30.65
N GLU A 418 -1.01 13.19 -30.72
CA GLU A 418 0.11 13.19 -31.68
C GLU A 418 -0.36 12.82 -33.09
N ASN A 419 -0.41 13.82 -33.97
CA ASN A 419 -0.65 13.62 -35.40
C ASN A 419 0.55 12.93 -36.08
N THR A 420 0.32 11.75 -36.65
CA THR A 420 1.37 10.98 -37.36
C THR A 420 1.01 10.67 -38.81
N PHE A 421 -0.27 10.48 -39.14
CA PHE A 421 -0.80 10.11 -40.47
C PHE A 421 -0.23 8.84 -41.12
N THR A 422 0.78 8.20 -40.54
CA THR A 422 1.58 7.13 -41.15
C THR A 422 0.78 5.85 -41.42
N ALA A 423 -0.26 5.59 -40.63
CA ALA A 423 -1.16 4.44 -40.80
C ALA A 423 -2.33 4.74 -41.77
N GLY A 424 -2.52 6.00 -42.18
CA GLY A 424 -3.64 6.44 -43.00
C GLY A 424 -3.37 6.44 -44.50
N LEU A 425 -4.37 6.87 -45.27
CA LEU A 425 -4.27 7.06 -46.72
C LEU A 425 -3.43 8.29 -47.14
N SER A 426 -3.07 9.15 -46.18
CA SER A 426 -2.27 10.36 -46.42
C SER A 426 -0.95 10.37 -45.62
N PRO A 427 -0.06 9.37 -45.76
CA PRO A 427 1.14 9.24 -44.92
C PRO A 427 2.19 10.34 -45.13
N GLN A 428 2.03 11.16 -46.18
CA GLN A 428 2.91 12.30 -46.46
C GLN A 428 2.41 13.61 -45.82
N THR A 429 1.23 13.57 -45.18
CA THR A 429 0.62 14.75 -44.59
C THR A 429 1.44 15.31 -43.44
N THR A 430 1.61 16.62 -43.45
CA THR A 430 2.19 17.37 -42.34
C THR A 430 1.13 18.26 -41.73
N TYR A 431 1.11 18.33 -40.39
CA TYR A 431 0.25 19.21 -39.62
C TYR A 431 1.10 20.28 -38.93
N ASN A 432 0.70 21.55 -39.02
CA ASN A 432 1.48 22.67 -38.51
C ASN A 432 1.19 23.03 -37.04
N GLY A 433 0.36 22.23 -36.34
CA GLY A 433 -0.03 22.50 -34.94
C GLY A 433 -1.12 23.56 -34.75
N THR A 434 -1.53 24.27 -35.80
CA THR A 434 -2.49 25.39 -35.72
C THR A 434 -3.65 25.26 -36.72
N GLY A 435 -4.00 24.03 -37.10
CA GLY A 435 -5.15 23.75 -37.96
C GLY A 435 -4.83 23.56 -39.45
N THR A 436 -3.57 23.70 -39.91
CA THR A 436 -3.23 23.54 -41.33
C THR A 436 -2.53 22.22 -41.63
N CYS A 437 -3.07 21.48 -42.60
CA CYS A 437 -2.52 20.25 -43.15
C CYS A 437 -1.97 20.50 -44.56
N SER A 438 -0.78 19.98 -44.88
CA SER A 438 -0.17 20.03 -46.21
C SER A 438 0.26 18.64 -46.69
N ASN A 439 0.42 18.47 -48.00
CA ASN A 439 0.70 17.17 -48.64
C ASN A 439 -0.41 16.15 -48.36
N ASN A 440 -1.67 16.58 -48.46
CA ASN A 440 -2.84 15.75 -48.19
C ASN A 440 -3.24 14.98 -49.44
N TYR A 441 -3.59 13.69 -49.29
CA TYR A 441 -4.36 12.99 -50.30
C TYR A 441 -5.85 13.37 -50.23
N CYS A 442 -6.45 13.35 -49.02
CA CYS A 442 -7.90 13.54 -48.80
C CYS A 442 -8.45 14.96 -49.04
N HIS A 443 -7.60 15.96 -49.24
CA HIS A 443 -7.99 17.32 -49.66
C HIS A 443 -7.10 17.80 -50.81
N GLY A 444 -6.61 16.86 -51.62
CA GLY A 444 -5.84 17.11 -52.83
C GLY A 444 -6.68 16.94 -54.08
N ASN A 445 -6.04 16.47 -55.15
CA ASN A 445 -6.70 16.21 -56.43
C ASN A 445 -7.08 14.74 -56.65
N GLY A 446 -7.03 13.91 -55.61
CA GLY A 446 -7.28 12.47 -55.68
C GLY A 446 -6.23 11.67 -56.47
N ARG A 447 -5.14 12.30 -56.93
CA ARG A 447 -4.08 11.66 -57.72
C ARG A 447 -2.73 11.61 -57.00
N ALA A 448 -2.43 12.62 -56.20
CA ALA A 448 -1.19 12.75 -55.44
C ALA A 448 -1.45 13.47 -54.12
N ALA A 449 -0.49 13.38 -53.20
CA ALA A 449 -0.48 14.12 -51.94
C ALA A 449 -0.08 15.59 -52.17
N ASN A 450 -0.94 16.34 -52.85
CA ASN A 450 -0.73 17.76 -53.19
C ASN A 450 -1.76 18.70 -52.56
N GLY A 451 -2.64 18.16 -51.71
CA GLY A 451 -3.65 18.93 -51.03
C GLY A 451 -3.09 19.76 -49.89
N THR A 452 -3.66 20.95 -49.72
CA THR A 452 -3.49 21.78 -48.54
C THR A 452 -4.87 22.19 -48.07
N TYR A 453 -5.10 22.10 -46.76
CA TYR A 453 -6.35 22.54 -46.16
C TYR A 453 -6.09 23.14 -44.79
N THR A 454 -6.81 24.21 -44.47
CA THR A 454 -6.80 24.84 -43.15
C THR A 454 -8.18 24.67 -42.54
N ASP A 455 -8.21 24.23 -41.29
CA ASP A 455 -9.44 24.10 -40.52
C ASP A 455 -10.21 25.44 -40.46
N GLY A 456 -11.54 25.36 -40.39
CA GLY A 456 -12.42 26.53 -40.39
C GLY A 456 -12.74 27.14 -41.77
N LEU A 457 -12.11 26.69 -42.86
CA LEU A 457 -12.43 27.17 -44.22
C LEU A 457 -13.78 26.70 -44.78
N GLY A 458 -14.51 25.87 -44.04
CA GLY A 458 -15.85 25.37 -44.40
C GLY A 458 -15.84 24.01 -45.12
N PRO A 459 -16.98 23.54 -45.64
CA PRO A 459 -17.06 22.28 -46.36
C PRO A 459 -16.57 22.40 -47.81
N VAL A 460 -15.83 21.39 -48.27
CA VAL A 460 -15.39 21.29 -49.67
C VAL A 460 -16.49 20.64 -50.54
N GLY A 461 -16.83 21.29 -51.65
CA GLY A 461 -17.80 20.76 -52.62
C GLY A 461 -17.18 19.71 -53.55
N CYS A 462 -18.00 18.91 -54.22
CA CYS A 462 -17.52 17.78 -55.05
C CYS A 462 -16.47 18.19 -56.11
N GLY A 463 -16.57 19.40 -56.67
CA GLY A 463 -15.66 19.92 -57.69
C GLY A 463 -14.31 20.44 -57.18
N SER A 464 -14.08 20.48 -55.86
CA SER A 464 -12.84 21.02 -55.29
C SER A 464 -11.67 20.05 -55.35
N CYS A 465 -11.94 18.75 -55.46
CA CYS A 465 -10.93 17.70 -55.53
C CYS A 465 -10.64 17.36 -57.00
N HIS A 466 -11.68 16.99 -57.75
CA HIS A 466 -11.56 16.73 -59.18
C HIS A 466 -12.75 17.34 -59.94
N ALA A 467 -12.59 17.46 -61.25
CA ALA A 467 -13.66 17.95 -62.11
C ALA A 467 -14.88 17.01 -62.08
N GLY A 468 -16.07 17.58 -61.96
CA GLY A 468 -17.33 16.85 -62.01
C GLY A 468 -17.91 16.79 -63.43
N GLN A 469 -19.06 16.11 -63.57
CA GLN A 469 -19.76 15.89 -64.85
C GLN A 469 -20.01 17.17 -65.66
N ASN A 470 -20.15 18.31 -65.00
CA ASN A 470 -20.51 19.60 -65.61
C ASN A 470 -19.39 20.65 -65.58
N SER A 471 -18.15 20.26 -65.22
CA SER A 471 -17.04 21.22 -65.04
C SER A 471 -16.43 21.74 -66.35
N GLY A 472 -16.77 21.13 -67.50
CA GLY A 472 -16.31 21.55 -68.82
C GLY A 472 -14.92 21.03 -69.23
N SER A 473 -14.62 21.11 -70.53
CA SER A 473 -13.46 20.49 -71.18
C SER A 473 -12.11 20.83 -70.55
N THR A 474 -11.90 22.10 -70.16
CA THR A 474 -10.65 22.54 -69.53
C THR A 474 -10.44 21.85 -68.19
N ALA A 475 -11.47 21.82 -67.34
CA ALA A 475 -11.39 21.16 -66.04
C ALA A 475 -11.22 19.64 -66.19
N TRP A 476 -11.89 19.01 -67.17
CA TRP A 476 -11.74 17.56 -67.39
C TRP A 476 -10.33 17.15 -67.82
N SER A 477 -9.53 18.08 -68.37
CA SER A 477 -8.13 17.81 -68.72
C SER A 477 -7.19 17.65 -67.52
N THR A 478 -7.63 18.04 -66.31
CA THR A 478 -6.86 17.86 -65.08
C THR A 478 -6.98 16.45 -64.52
N MET A 479 -7.95 15.66 -65.00
CA MET A 479 -8.10 14.24 -64.68
C MET A 479 -7.12 13.36 -65.48
N SER A 480 -6.89 12.13 -65.03
CA SER A 480 -5.98 11.20 -65.72
C SER A 480 -6.61 10.60 -66.99
N GLY A 481 -5.80 10.16 -67.95
CA GLY A 481 -6.31 9.50 -69.16
C GLY A 481 -7.20 10.40 -70.02
N ASP A 482 -8.05 9.80 -70.85
CA ASP A 482 -8.83 10.51 -71.86
C ASP A 482 -10.21 11.00 -71.40
N HIS A 483 -10.37 11.32 -70.11
CA HIS A 483 -11.65 11.81 -69.57
C HIS A 483 -12.21 12.99 -70.37
N ARG A 484 -11.36 13.96 -70.75
CA ARG A 484 -11.77 15.10 -71.59
C ARG A 484 -12.38 14.64 -72.92
N LYS A 485 -11.83 13.62 -73.58
CA LYS A 485 -12.34 13.10 -74.86
C LYS A 485 -13.75 12.55 -74.66
N HIS A 486 -13.91 11.61 -73.73
CA HIS A 486 -15.19 10.93 -73.50
C HIS A 486 -16.27 11.88 -72.97
N LEU A 487 -15.92 12.79 -72.07
CA LEU A 487 -16.88 13.76 -71.53
C LEU A 487 -17.31 14.81 -72.57
N ASN A 488 -16.45 15.20 -73.51
CA ASN A 488 -16.83 16.06 -74.64
C ASN A 488 -17.80 15.36 -75.61
N LEU A 489 -17.76 14.03 -75.69
CA LEU A 489 -18.73 13.23 -76.45
C LEU A 489 -20.05 13.02 -75.70
N GLY A 490 -20.15 13.51 -74.45
CA GLY A 490 -21.38 13.51 -73.66
C GLY A 490 -21.56 12.34 -72.69
N TYR A 491 -20.63 11.38 -72.67
CA TYR A 491 -20.67 10.21 -71.79
C TYR A 491 -20.65 10.60 -70.31
N LYS A 492 -21.25 9.77 -69.46
CA LYS A 492 -21.39 10.02 -68.02
C LYS A 492 -20.39 9.23 -67.19
N CYS A 493 -19.99 9.76 -66.03
CA CYS A 493 -19.05 9.09 -65.13
C CYS A 493 -19.51 7.67 -64.77
N GLY A 494 -20.82 7.47 -64.53
CA GLY A 494 -21.41 6.18 -64.20
C GLY A 494 -21.29 5.11 -65.29
N GLU A 495 -20.97 5.49 -66.53
CA GLU A 495 -20.75 4.54 -67.63
C GLU A 495 -19.43 3.78 -67.50
N CYS A 496 -18.44 4.37 -66.80
CA CYS A 496 -17.11 3.77 -66.54
C CYS A 496 -16.85 3.52 -65.05
N HIS A 497 -17.59 4.18 -64.16
CA HIS A 497 -17.41 4.14 -62.70
C HIS A 497 -18.69 3.65 -61.99
N GLN A 498 -19.36 2.65 -62.57
CA GLN A 498 -20.69 2.20 -62.14
C GLN A 498 -20.77 1.77 -60.67
N THR A 499 -19.65 1.35 -60.06
CA THR A 499 -19.62 0.94 -58.64
C THR A 499 -19.72 2.10 -57.66
N VAL A 500 -19.30 3.30 -58.06
CA VAL A 500 -19.12 4.43 -57.13
C VAL A 500 -19.94 5.66 -57.54
N SER A 501 -20.24 5.83 -58.82
CA SER A 501 -21.02 6.95 -59.35
C SER A 501 -22.41 6.50 -59.85
N ASN A 502 -23.43 7.34 -59.65
CA ASN A 502 -24.74 7.11 -60.25
C ASN A 502 -24.66 7.19 -61.80
N ALA A 503 -25.70 6.71 -62.48
CA ALA A 503 -25.76 6.71 -63.94
C ALA A 503 -25.59 8.11 -64.56
N ALA A 504 -26.02 9.17 -63.87
CA ALA A 504 -25.90 10.55 -64.35
C ALA A 504 -24.50 11.17 -64.14
N GLY A 505 -23.61 10.54 -63.35
CA GLY A 505 -22.31 11.09 -63.00
C GLY A 505 -22.34 12.24 -61.98
N THR A 506 -23.46 12.42 -61.28
CA THR A 506 -23.72 13.58 -60.40
C THR A 506 -23.76 13.26 -58.91
N ALA A 507 -23.75 11.98 -58.53
CA ALA A 507 -23.77 11.56 -57.13
C ALA A 507 -22.89 10.33 -56.89
N ILE A 508 -22.39 10.22 -55.66
CA ILE A 508 -21.68 9.05 -55.16
C ILE A 508 -22.69 8.09 -54.55
N ILE A 509 -22.75 6.85 -55.05
CA ILE A 509 -23.71 5.82 -54.60
C ILE A 509 -23.08 4.78 -53.68
N ALA A 510 -21.75 4.75 -53.58
CA ALA A 510 -21.01 3.90 -52.66
C ALA A 510 -19.89 4.71 -51.98
N PRO A 511 -20.22 5.50 -50.92
CA PRO A 511 -19.24 6.32 -50.21
C PRO A 511 -18.03 5.53 -49.67
N LEU A 512 -18.22 4.26 -49.32
CA LEU A 512 -17.13 3.38 -48.85
C LEU A 512 -16.05 3.11 -49.92
N LEU A 513 -16.37 3.33 -51.21
CA LEU A 513 -15.45 3.16 -52.32
C LEU A 513 -14.92 4.49 -52.86
N HIS A 514 -15.38 5.62 -52.33
CA HIS A 514 -14.97 6.95 -52.78
C HIS A 514 -13.94 7.50 -51.80
N VAL A 515 -12.72 7.76 -52.30
CA VAL A 515 -11.54 8.19 -51.50
C VAL A 515 -10.92 7.04 -50.68
N ASP A 516 -11.08 5.79 -51.10
CA ASP A 516 -10.50 4.59 -50.44
C ASP A 516 -9.05 4.28 -50.86
N GLY A 517 -8.42 5.17 -51.63
CA GLY A 517 -7.09 4.97 -52.21
C GLY A 517 -7.04 4.06 -53.44
N GLN A 518 -8.17 3.47 -53.84
CA GLN A 518 -8.28 2.62 -55.02
C GLN A 518 -9.01 3.34 -56.17
N LYS A 519 -8.81 2.85 -57.40
CA LYS A 519 -9.48 3.38 -58.60
C LYS A 519 -10.51 2.37 -59.07
N GLN A 520 -11.79 2.69 -58.90
CA GLN A 520 -12.87 1.80 -59.28
C GLN A 520 -13.29 2.06 -60.72
N VAL A 521 -12.78 1.25 -61.65
CA VAL A 521 -13.20 1.27 -63.06
C VAL A 521 -14.08 0.04 -63.32
N LYS A 522 -15.37 0.28 -63.52
CA LYS A 522 -16.34 -0.75 -63.91
C LYS A 522 -17.30 -0.15 -64.93
N PHE A 523 -17.22 -0.68 -66.16
CA PHE A 523 -18.06 -0.24 -67.24
C PHE A 523 -19.48 -0.82 -67.13
N VAL A 524 -20.45 -0.05 -67.62
CA VAL A 524 -21.81 -0.55 -67.85
C VAL A 524 -21.82 -1.54 -69.01
N ALA A 525 -21.05 -1.28 -70.06
CA ALA A 525 -20.89 -2.18 -71.19
C ALA A 525 -20.01 -3.37 -70.83
N THR A 526 -20.54 -4.58 -70.93
CA THR A 526 -19.80 -5.82 -70.63
C THR A 526 -18.81 -6.21 -71.73
N THR A 527 -18.82 -5.50 -72.85
CA THR A 527 -17.98 -5.77 -74.02
C THR A 527 -16.63 -5.09 -73.98
N ILE A 528 -16.42 -4.12 -73.08
CA ILE A 528 -15.15 -3.44 -72.89
C ILE A 528 -14.55 -3.84 -71.54
N THR A 529 -13.23 -3.99 -71.52
CA THR A 529 -12.46 -4.33 -70.31
C THR A 529 -11.33 -3.34 -70.13
N TYR A 530 -11.01 -3.02 -68.87
CA TYR A 530 -9.85 -2.23 -68.50
C TYR A 530 -8.90 -3.05 -67.66
N ASN A 531 -7.64 -3.13 -68.09
CA ASN A 531 -6.57 -3.74 -67.31
C ASN A 531 -5.78 -2.65 -66.56
N PRO A 532 -5.88 -2.57 -65.23
CA PRO A 532 -5.18 -1.55 -64.44
C PRO A 532 -3.66 -1.67 -64.44
N ALA A 533 -3.11 -2.88 -64.63
CA ALA A 533 -1.66 -3.10 -64.63
C ALA A 533 -1.01 -2.56 -65.91
N THR A 534 -1.67 -2.77 -67.05
CA THR A 534 -1.17 -2.31 -68.35
C THR A 534 -1.78 -0.99 -68.78
N LYS A 535 -2.76 -0.46 -68.03
CA LYS A 535 -3.52 0.74 -68.39
C LYS A 535 -4.20 0.63 -69.76
N ARG A 536 -4.65 -0.57 -70.13
CA ARG A 536 -5.15 -0.87 -71.47
C ARG A 536 -6.66 -1.10 -71.48
N CYS A 537 -7.35 -0.50 -72.44
CA CYS A 537 -8.74 -0.79 -72.75
C CYS A 537 -8.84 -1.73 -73.95
N THR A 538 -9.66 -2.78 -73.83
CA THR A 538 -9.87 -3.77 -74.88
C THR A 538 -11.35 -4.08 -75.05
N GLY A 539 -11.85 -3.97 -76.27
CA GLY A 539 -13.22 -4.35 -76.67
C GLY A 539 -14.06 -3.19 -77.21
N PRO A 540 -15.25 -3.44 -77.74
CA PRO A 540 -16.11 -2.38 -78.27
C PRO A 540 -16.88 -1.63 -77.19
N CYS A 541 -17.01 -0.30 -77.34
CA CYS A 541 -17.85 0.57 -76.53
C CYS A 541 -18.35 1.76 -77.38
N HIS A 542 -19.65 2.09 -77.28
CA HIS A 542 -20.31 3.14 -78.10
C HIS A 542 -20.07 3.06 -79.61
N GLY A 543 -19.91 1.85 -80.15
CA GLY A 543 -19.66 1.64 -81.59
C GLY A 543 -18.20 1.84 -82.02
N GLU A 544 -17.30 2.18 -81.12
CA GLU A 544 -15.85 2.24 -81.36
C GLU A 544 -15.13 1.03 -80.75
N GLY A 545 -14.18 0.46 -81.50
CA GLY A 545 -13.31 -0.61 -81.01
C GLY A 545 -12.13 -0.03 -80.23
N HIS A 546 -11.95 -0.49 -78.99
CA HIS A 546 -10.85 -0.08 -78.13
C HIS A 546 -9.78 -1.17 -78.09
N ASN A 547 -8.54 -0.82 -78.37
CA ASN A 547 -7.34 -1.64 -78.22
C ASN A 547 -6.11 -0.76 -77.98
N GLU A 548 -6.23 0.19 -77.06
CA GLU A 548 -5.24 1.22 -76.80
C GLU A 548 -4.87 1.31 -75.32
N THR A 549 -3.70 1.88 -75.09
CA THR A 549 -3.15 2.14 -73.76
C THR A 549 -3.31 3.62 -73.43
N TRP A 550 -3.63 3.95 -72.18
CA TRP A 550 -3.71 5.33 -71.71
C TRP A 550 -2.51 5.78 -70.86
#